data_AF-B5EIT3-F1
#
_entry.id   AF-B5EIT3-F1
#
_cell.length_a   1.000
_cell.length_b   1.000
_cell.length_c   1.000
_cell.angle_alpha   90.00
_cell.angle_beta   90.00
_cell.angle_gamma   90.00
#
_symmetry.space_group_name_H-M   'P 1'
#
loop_
_entity.id
_entity.type
_entity.pdbx_description
1 polymer ?
#
loop_
_entity_poly.entity_id
_entity_poly.type
_entity_poly.pdbx_seq_one_letter_code
_entity_poly.pdbx_strand_id
1 'polypeptide(L)'
;MNEELKQLYRDRLTTADEAVRHLQSGWRVFLGSGCAVPGELVAALARQADRFHDVELIQLLTFGTGQYLNGKDAGRLRHNSFFISENIRQAVCDGRADYTPIFLSEIPELIRSGQRGNQAALLQVSPPDRHGYCSMGVNVDIQRAALDRAKLVIAEVNPRMPRTCGDSYVHLSRLDLLVETDHPILVSEAKAPDEVEQQIGYHISRLVENGSCLQLGIGTIPSTVLQFIADKRDLGVHSEMFSDALIPLIEEGNVTNRLKRVHPGKTVASFVIGSRKLYDFVDGNVGVEFHPSDFVNDPRVISMNDKVVAINSALQVDLTGQICADSIGYQFYSGIGGQVDFARGAAMSRGGKPIIAVRSTARDGSISRIVHRIDDGAGVVTSRGDAHYVVSEYGIAYLHGKTIRERALALISIAHPEYRRELLDFVKKKHYVYEDEQVWRQALDKYPANLEEDRSFGGMTMQVRPLKATDERTLQEFFYSLDAETVYHRFFGPKLQMAHLEAAKQVCVDYSGRMALAAFRHEDQAECMVAVARYEVNPRSNMAETAVVVHQDYRRKGLAGYLLRQLERHAKEQGIEGFCAEILPENAAMLRYHRGLGHTLVHSPETETYHVEYRF
;
A
#
# COMPACT_ATOMS: atom_id res chain seq x y z
N MET A 1 12.72 -43.67 -1.81
CA MET A 1 14.02 -43.47 -2.48
C MET A 1 14.56 -44.81 -2.91
N ASN A 2 15.25 -44.89 -4.05
CA ASN A 2 16.03 -46.08 -4.43
C ASN A 2 17.27 -46.22 -3.50
N GLU A 3 17.98 -47.36 -3.55
CA GLU A 3 19.11 -47.59 -2.65
C GLU A 3 20.29 -46.63 -2.87
N GLU A 4 20.54 -46.21 -4.11
CA GLU A 4 21.57 -45.22 -4.44
C GLU A 4 21.33 -43.88 -3.74
N LEU A 5 20.10 -43.36 -3.79
CA LEU A 5 19.75 -42.10 -3.11
C LEU A 5 19.75 -42.24 -1.59
N LYS A 6 19.37 -43.41 -1.04
CA LYS A 6 19.49 -43.67 0.40
C LYS A 6 20.95 -43.69 0.83
N GLN A 7 21.83 -44.28 0.03
CA GLN A 7 23.26 -44.28 0.31
C GLN A 7 23.82 -42.86 0.24
N LEU A 8 23.48 -42.10 -0.80
CA LEU A 8 23.88 -40.70 -0.95
C LEU A 8 23.46 -39.86 0.27
N TYR A 9 22.24 -40.06 0.77
CA TYR A 9 21.76 -39.37 1.96
C TYR A 9 22.60 -39.73 3.20
N ARG A 10 22.85 -41.03 3.43
CA ARG A 10 23.67 -41.51 4.55
C ARG A 10 25.10 -40.98 4.50
N ASP A 11 25.70 -40.93 3.31
CA ASP A 11 27.09 -40.47 3.12
C ASP A 11 27.28 -38.98 3.43
N ARG A 12 26.21 -38.18 3.31
CA ARG A 12 26.25 -36.74 3.57
C ARG A 12 25.79 -36.36 4.98
N LEU A 13 25.25 -37.31 5.73
CA LEU A 13 24.72 -37.07 7.07
C LEU A 13 25.85 -36.80 8.07
N THR A 14 25.70 -35.75 8.86
CA THR A 14 26.65 -35.33 9.88
C THR A 14 25.96 -34.57 11.01
N THR A 15 26.70 -34.16 12.05
CA THR A 15 26.19 -33.28 13.11
C THR A 15 26.38 -31.82 12.73
N ALA A 16 25.57 -30.92 13.30
CA ALA A 16 25.73 -29.48 13.06
C ALA A 16 27.14 -28.99 13.42
N ASP A 17 27.68 -29.46 14.55
CA ASP A 17 28.99 -29.07 15.03
C ASP A 17 30.14 -29.56 14.13
N GLU A 18 29.97 -30.68 13.42
CA GLU A 18 30.94 -31.17 12.44
C GLU A 18 30.76 -30.49 11.07
N ALA A 19 29.50 -30.24 10.68
CA ALA A 19 29.17 -29.56 9.43
C ALA A 19 29.81 -28.17 9.35
N VAL A 20 29.64 -27.35 10.39
CA VAL A 20 30.20 -25.97 10.40
C VAL A 20 31.73 -25.93 10.43
N ARG A 21 32.42 -27.05 10.75
CA ARG A 21 33.90 -27.09 10.71
C ARG A 21 34.46 -27.01 9.29
N HIS A 22 33.64 -27.29 8.30
CA HIS A 22 34.01 -27.21 6.89
C HIS A 22 34.03 -25.76 6.38
N LEU A 23 33.49 -24.81 7.16
CA LEU A 23 33.61 -23.38 6.88
C LEU A 23 35.03 -22.89 7.19
N GLN A 24 35.47 -21.87 6.47
CA GLN A 24 36.80 -21.28 6.64
C GLN A 24 36.71 -19.79 6.98
N SER A 25 37.72 -19.30 7.70
CA SER A 25 37.93 -17.86 7.91
C SER A 25 37.98 -17.10 6.57
N GLY A 26 37.47 -15.88 6.56
CA GLY A 26 37.39 -15.04 5.36
C GLY A 26 36.27 -15.42 4.37
N TRP A 27 35.52 -16.49 4.62
CA TRP A 27 34.40 -16.86 3.75
C TRP A 27 33.19 -15.95 3.95
N ARG A 28 32.47 -15.73 2.86
CA ARG A 28 31.08 -15.27 2.89
C ARG A 28 30.16 -16.48 2.96
N VAL A 29 29.35 -16.54 4.00
CA VAL A 29 28.40 -17.63 4.27
C VAL A 29 27.00 -17.05 4.20
N PHE A 30 26.17 -17.62 3.34
CA PHE A 30 24.76 -17.28 3.28
C PHE A 30 23.98 -18.07 4.33
N LEU A 31 23.07 -17.38 5.02
CA LEU A 31 22.13 -17.99 5.97
C LEU A 31 20.71 -17.95 5.41
N GLY A 32 20.02 -19.09 5.46
CA GLY A 32 18.57 -19.17 5.22
C GLY A 32 17.83 -18.06 5.97
N SER A 33 16.84 -17.47 5.32
CA SER A 33 16.17 -16.23 5.75
C SER A 33 14.76 -16.48 6.25
N GLY A 34 14.19 -15.47 6.92
CA GLY A 34 12.80 -15.48 7.40
C GLY A 34 12.55 -16.61 8.40
N CYS A 35 11.44 -17.33 8.25
CA CYS A 35 11.09 -18.44 9.12
C CYS A 35 11.84 -19.75 8.80
N ALA A 36 12.59 -19.80 7.69
CA ALA A 36 13.39 -20.96 7.26
C ALA A 36 14.87 -20.90 7.70
N VAL A 37 15.21 -20.04 8.66
CA VAL A 37 16.57 -19.96 9.20
C VAL A 37 16.98 -21.33 9.78
N PRO A 38 18.15 -21.90 9.42
CA PRO A 38 18.60 -23.17 9.97
C PRO A 38 19.15 -22.97 11.39
N GLY A 39 18.25 -23.11 12.38
CA GLY A 39 18.50 -22.72 13.76
C GLY A 39 19.66 -23.48 14.40
N GLU A 40 19.75 -24.79 14.16
CA GLU A 40 20.80 -25.62 14.76
C GLU A 40 22.16 -25.35 14.10
N LEU A 41 22.20 -25.13 12.79
CA LEU A 41 23.44 -24.73 12.10
C LEU A 41 23.94 -23.35 12.57
N VAL A 42 23.04 -22.38 12.72
CA VAL A 42 23.41 -21.05 13.25
C VAL A 42 23.86 -21.14 14.71
N ALA A 43 23.25 -22.02 15.50
CA ALA A 43 23.66 -22.27 16.88
C ALA A 43 25.06 -22.90 16.94
N ALA A 44 25.33 -23.92 16.13
CA ALA A 44 26.64 -24.55 16.01
C ALA A 44 27.72 -23.55 15.57
N LEU A 45 27.41 -22.70 14.59
CA LEU A 45 28.31 -21.63 14.14
C LEU A 45 28.66 -20.67 15.28
N ALA A 46 27.66 -20.24 16.05
CA ALA A 46 27.85 -19.34 17.18
C ALA A 46 28.67 -19.98 18.32
N ARG A 47 28.43 -21.26 18.65
CA ARG A 47 29.20 -22.01 19.65
C ARG A 47 30.69 -22.10 19.31
N GLN A 48 31.01 -22.08 18.02
CA GLN A 48 32.35 -22.25 17.48
C GLN A 48 32.93 -20.95 16.91
N ALA A 49 32.35 -19.78 17.24
CA ALA A 49 32.74 -18.49 16.69
C ALA A 49 34.23 -18.17 16.90
N ASP A 50 34.83 -18.68 17.98
CA ASP A 50 36.21 -18.47 18.40
C ASP A 50 37.27 -19.08 17.45
N ARG A 51 36.88 -19.99 16.54
CA ARG A 51 37.79 -20.51 15.50
C ARG A 51 37.86 -19.63 14.26
N PHE A 52 36.86 -18.79 14.06
CA PHE A 52 36.70 -18.03 12.84
C PHE A 52 37.36 -16.66 12.96
N HIS A 53 37.83 -16.19 11.82
CA HIS A 53 38.32 -14.83 11.61
C HIS A 53 37.69 -14.30 10.33
N ASP A 54 37.11 -13.11 10.40
CA ASP A 54 36.60 -12.36 9.23
C ASP A 54 35.58 -13.13 8.37
N VAL A 55 34.71 -13.94 8.99
CA VAL A 55 33.61 -14.58 8.27
C VAL A 55 32.46 -13.58 8.12
N GLU A 56 32.03 -13.34 6.87
CA GLU A 56 30.88 -12.50 6.57
C GLU A 56 29.61 -13.37 6.47
N LEU A 57 28.61 -13.09 7.28
CA LEU A 57 27.31 -13.76 7.25
C LEU A 57 26.32 -12.89 6.49
N ILE A 58 25.89 -13.32 5.30
CA ILE A 58 24.89 -12.60 4.51
C ILE A 58 23.51 -13.22 4.68
N GLN A 59 22.49 -12.37 4.81
CA GLN A 59 21.10 -12.80 5.02
C GLN A 59 20.13 -11.74 4.52
N LEU A 60 18.95 -12.15 4.05
CA LEU A 60 17.87 -11.22 3.71
C LEU A 60 17.18 -10.74 5.00
N LEU A 61 16.32 -11.58 5.56
CA LEU A 61 15.54 -11.30 6.77
C LEU A 61 16.06 -12.17 7.92
N THR A 62 16.52 -11.54 8.99
CA THR A 62 16.88 -12.27 10.22
C THR A 62 15.64 -12.52 11.06
N PHE A 63 15.42 -13.75 11.50
CA PHE A 63 14.34 -14.10 12.42
C PHE A 63 14.87 -15.07 13.48
N GLY A 64 14.54 -14.83 14.76
CA GLY A 64 14.90 -15.72 15.87
C GLY A 64 16.41 -16.00 16.07
N THR A 65 17.30 -15.23 15.46
CA THR A 65 18.76 -15.45 15.46
C THR A 65 19.55 -14.18 15.75
N GLY A 66 20.89 -14.20 15.65
CA GLY A 66 21.74 -13.03 15.91
C GLY A 66 22.53 -13.08 17.23
N GLN A 67 22.49 -14.19 17.95
CA GLN A 67 23.24 -14.38 19.20
C GLN A 67 24.77 -14.18 19.06
N TYR A 68 25.32 -14.44 17.88
CA TYR A 68 26.74 -14.25 17.56
C TYR A 68 27.17 -12.78 17.42
N LEU A 69 26.23 -11.83 17.44
CA LEU A 69 26.55 -10.40 17.33
C LEU A 69 27.00 -9.77 18.66
N ASN A 70 26.82 -10.48 19.77
CA ASN A 70 27.06 -9.98 21.12
C ASN A 70 28.10 -10.83 21.85
N GLY A 71 28.77 -10.24 22.85
CA GLY A 71 29.73 -10.94 23.70
C GLY A 71 31.18 -10.89 23.22
N LYS A 72 32.04 -11.73 23.83
CA LYS A 72 33.51 -11.72 23.64
C LYS A 72 33.98 -12.05 22.22
N ASP A 73 33.12 -12.69 21.44
CA ASP A 73 33.42 -13.15 20.08
C ASP A 73 32.83 -12.22 19.01
N ALA A 74 32.22 -11.11 19.43
CA ALA A 74 31.70 -10.08 18.54
C ALA A 74 32.82 -9.53 17.63
N GLY A 75 32.57 -9.53 16.32
CA GLY A 75 33.54 -9.10 15.30
C GLY A 75 34.24 -10.25 14.56
N ARG A 76 34.18 -11.49 15.06
CA ARG A 76 34.69 -12.68 14.32
C ARG A 76 33.74 -13.13 13.22
N LEU A 77 32.44 -13.01 13.50
CA LEU A 77 31.34 -13.24 12.58
C LEU A 77 30.69 -11.89 12.31
N ARG A 78 30.93 -11.33 11.12
CA ARG A 78 30.36 -10.03 10.73
C ARG A 78 29.09 -10.26 9.94
N HIS A 79 27.96 -9.81 10.48
CA HIS A 79 26.69 -9.91 9.78
C HIS A 79 26.53 -8.77 8.78
N ASN A 80 26.07 -9.09 7.58
CA ASN A 80 25.68 -8.13 6.56
C ASN A 80 24.26 -8.46 6.09
N SER A 81 23.32 -7.61 6.46
CA SER A 81 21.90 -7.80 6.17
C SER A 81 21.50 -7.04 4.90
N PHE A 82 20.66 -7.66 4.06
CA PHE A 82 19.96 -6.96 2.98
C PHE A 82 18.63 -6.35 3.43
N PHE A 83 18.11 -6.75 4.60
CA PHE A 83 16.91 -6.18 5.21
C PHE A 83 16.96 -6.28 6.74
N ILE A 84 17.07 -5.14 7.43
CA ILE A 84 17.31 -5.11 8.88
C ILE A 84 16.06 -5.54 9.66
N SER A 85 16.21 -6.58 10.48
CA SER A 85 15.19 -7.00 11.45
C SER A 85 15.46 -6.40 12.84
N GLU A 86 14.43 -6.37 13.69
CA GLU A 86 14.48 -5.78 15.05
C GLU A 86 15.67 -6.29 15.89
N ASN A 87 15.93 -7.60 15.84
CA ASN A 87 16.96 -8.28 16.60
C ASN A 87 18.41 -7.91 16.22
N ILE A 88 18.64 -7.37 15.01
CA ILE A 88 19.98 -6.95 14.55
C ILE A 88 20.13 -5.44 14.42
N ARG A 89 19.03 -4.68 14.50
CA ARG A 89 19.01 -3.23 14.28
C ARG A 89 20.04 -2.49 15.12
N GLN A 90 20.09 -2.78 16.42
CA GLN A 90 21.07 -2.14 17.31
C GLN A 90 22.51 -2.45 16.91
N ALA A 91 22.79 -3.68 16.46
CA ALA A 91 24.14 -4.05 16.02
C ALA A 91 24.59 -3.27 14.78
N VAL A 92 23.68 -3.00 13.84
CA VAL A 92 23.96 -2.13 12.69
C VAL A 92 24.23 -0.70 13.15
N CYS A 93 23.40 -0.17 14.06
CA CYS A 93 23.56 1.19 14.61
C CYS A 93 24.89 1.37 15.35
N ASP A 94 25.36 0.31 16.04
CA ASP A 94 26.63 0.31 16.76
C ASP A 94 27.86 0.05 15.85
N GLY A 95 27.66 -0.18 14.54
CA GLY A 95 28.73 -0.54 13.60
C GLY A 95 29.25 -1.98 13.71
N ARG A 96 28.59 -2.82 14.51
CA ARG A 96 28.93 -4.24 14.72
C ARG A 96 28.42 -5.14 13.59
N ALA A 97 27.43 -4.69 12.83
CA ALA A 97 26.90 -5.34 11.64
C ALA A 97 26.78 -4.33 10.48
N ASP A 98 26.65 -4.85 9.27
CA ASP A 98 26.47 -4.07 8.04
C ASP A 98 25.03 -4.16 7.51
N TYR A 99 24.66 -3.15 6.73
CA TYR A 99 23.48 -3.12 5.90
C TYR A 99 23.89 -2.84 4.45
N THR A 100 23.46 -3.71 3.53
CA THR A 100 23.66 -3.51 2.09
C THR A 100 22.33 -3.05 1.46
N PRO A 101 22.17 -1.76 1.12
CA PRO A 101 20.97 -1.26 0.47
C PRO A 101 20.95 -1.69 -1.01
N ILE A 102 19.96 -2.49 -1.39
CA ILE A 102 19.73 -2.94 -2.78
C ILE A 102 18.27 -3.40 -2.93
N PHE A 103 17.71 -3.32 -4.14
CA PHE A 103 16.38 -3.86 -4.43
C PHE A 103 16.37 -5.39 -4.31
N LEU A 104 15.28 -5.95 -3.77
CA LEU A 104 15.18 -7.39 -3.56
C LEU A 104 15.30 -8.17 -4.89
N SER A 105 14.74 -7.65 -5.97
CA SER A 105 14.86 -8.23 -7.31
C SER A 105 16.31 -8.33 -7.83
N GLU A 106 17.24 -7.49 -7.34
CA GLU A 106 18.62 -7.41 -7.82
C GLU A 106 19.60 -8.26 -7.00
N ILE A 107 19.23 -8.66 -5.77
CA ILE A 107 20.11 -9.45 -4.89
C ILE A 107 20.53 -10.80 -5.53
N PRO A 108 19.63 -11.57 -6.18
CA PRO A 108 20.04 -12.81 -6.83
C PRO A 108 21.17 -12.63 -7.84
N GLU A 109 21.13 -11.58 -8.66
CA GLU A 109 22.19 -11.30 -9.63
C GLU A 109 23.47 -10.77 -8.97
N LEU A 110 23.34 -9.99 -7.89
CA LEU A 110 24.48 -9.58 -7.06
C LEU A 110 25.26 -10.78 -6.51
N ILE A 111 24.55 -11.86 -6.15
CA ILE A 111 25.14 -13.11 -5.69
C ILE A 111 25.75 -13.89 -6.87
N ARG A 112 24.99 -14.10 -7.96
CA ARG A 112 25.43 -14.90 -9.12
C ARG A 112 26.66 -14.31 -9.82
N SER A 113 26.68 -13.00 -10.04
CA SER A 113 27.80 -12.27 -10.64
C SER A 113 29.08 -12.33 -9.79
N GLY A 114 28.96 -12.66 -8.50
CA GLY A 114 30.07 -12.73 -7.56
C GLY A 114 30.38 -11.42 -6.83
N GLN A 115 29.70 -10.31 -7.16
CA GLN A 115 29.87 -9.03 -6.45
C GLN A 115 29.58 -9.18 -4.94
N ARG A 116 28.57 -9.99 -4.59
CA ARG A 116 28.33 -10.52 -3.23
C ARG A 116 28.16 -12.04 -3.22
N GLY A 117 28.94 -12.75 -4.04
CA GLY A 117 28.90 -14.21 -4.08
C GLY A 117 29.35 -14.85 -2.75
N ASN A 118 28.69 -15.93 -2.36
CA ASN A 118 28.96 -16.71 -1.14
C ASN A 118 29.76 -17.98 -1.44
N GLN A 119 30.64 -18.37 -0.52
CA GLN A 119 31.37 -19.64 -0.59
C GLN A 119 30.55 -20.78 -0.02
N ALA A 120 29.75 -20.52 1.02
CA ALA A 120 28.86 -21.52 1.60
C ALA A 120 27.42 -21.01 1.74
N ALA A 121 26.46 -21.94 1.75
CA ALA A 121 25.06 -21.68 2.06
C ALA A 121 24.59 -22.65 3.14
N LEU A 122 24.05 -22.10 4.23
CA LEU A 122 23.39 -22.86 5.30
C LEU A 122 21.88 -22.68 5.13
N LEU A 123 21.16 -23.77 4.88
CA LEU A 123 19.73 -23.76 4.55
C LEU A 123 18.96 -24.71 5.44
N GLN A 124 17.65 -24.51 5.58
CA GLN A 124 16.73 -25.49 6.15
C GLN A 124 15.83 -26.05 5.05
N VAL A 125 15.65 -27.37 5.00
CA VAL A 125 14.87 -28.04 3.95
C VAL A 125 14.00 -29.16 4.53
N SER A 126 12.97 -29.56 3.78
CA SER A 126 12.20 -30.78 4.08
C SER A 126 13.05 -32.04 3.84
N PRO A 127 12.68 -33.20 4.40
CA PRO A 127 13.25 -34.49 4.00
C PRO A 127 13.11 -34.76 2.51
N PRO A 128 14.02 -35.52 1.88
CA PRO A 128 13.91 -35.87 0.47
C PRO A 128 12.70 -36.76 0.20
N ASP A 129 12.05 -36.57 -0.96
CA ASP A 129 11.02 -37.48 -1.44
C ASP A 129 11.61 -38.74 -2.06
N ARG A 130 10.73 -39.59 -2.63
CA ARG A 130 11.15 -40.83 -3.29
C ARG A 130 12.12 -40.64 -4.46
N HIS A 131 12.18 -39.44 -5.04
CA HIS A 131 13.03 -39.07 -6.17
C HIS A 131 14.27 -38.29 -5.73
N GLY A 132 14.50 -38.12 -4.43
CA GLY A 132 15.69 -37.44 -3.89
C GLY A 132 15.59 -35.92 -3.88
N TYR A 133 14.39 -35.35 -4.03
CA TYR A 133 14.20 -33.90 -3.93
C TYR A 133 13.80 -33.51 -2.51
N CYS A 134 14.51 -32.57 -1.92
CA CYS A 134 14.08 -31.79 -0.76
C CYS A 134 13.32 -30.53 -1.23
N SER A 135 12.71 -29.80 -0.31
CA SER A 135 12.06 -28.50 -0.54
C SER A 135 12.67 -27.45 0.39
N MET A 136 12.97 -26.25 -0.11
CA MET A 136 13.34 -25.06 0.69
C MET A 136 12.15 -24.53 1.50
N GLY A 137 10.94 -25.02 1.22
CA GLY A 137 9.75 -24.84 2.03
C GLY A 137 9.26 -23.40 2.04
N VAL A 138 9.15 -22.81 3.23
CA VAL A 138 8.46 -21.52 3.42
C VAL A 138 9.22 -20.33 2.81
N ASN A 139 10.43 -20.53 2.28
CA ASN A 139 11.29 -19.42 1.87
C ASN A 139 12.21 -19.78 0.69
N VAL A 140 11.97 -19.20 -0.50
CA VAL A 140 12.81 -19.39 -1.71
C VAL A 140 13.65 -18.15 -2.04
N ASP A 141 13.04 -16.96 -1.99
CA ASP A 141 13.66 -15.63 -2.05
C ASP A 141 15.00 -15.52 -2.81
N ILE A 142 16.06 -15.11 -2.13
CA ILE A 142 17.44 -15.05 -2.61
C ILE A 142 18.19 -16.36 -2.31
N GLN A 143 17.61 -17.26 -1.48
CA GLN A 143 18.20 -18.55 -1.11
C GLN A 143 18.54 -19.39 -2.33
N ARG A 144 17.70 -19.35 -3.38
CA ARG A 144 17.97 -20.08 -4.62
C ARG A 144 19.29 -19.65 -5.27
N ALA A 145 19.54 -18.34 -5.38
CA ALA A 145 20.78 -17.83 -5.95
C ALA A 145 21.99 -18.16 -5.07
N ALA A 146 21.84 -18.10 -3.74
CA ALA A 146 22.89 -18.46 -2.80
C ALA A 146 23.25 -19.95 -2.86
N LEU A 147 22.26 -20.83 -3.00
CA LEU A 147 22.44 -22.27 -3.19
C LEU A 147 23.19 -22.54 -4.50
N ASP A 148 22.75 -21.92 -5.59
CA ASP A 148 23.34 -22.14 -6.91
C ASP A 148 24.78 -21.64 -7.02
N ARG A 149 25.14 -20.60 -6.26
CA ARG A 149 26.48 -20.02 -6.28
C ARG A 149 27.48 -20.70 -5.33
N ALA A 150 26.99 -21.29 -4.23
CA ALA A 150 27.82 -21.83 -3.16
C ALA A 150 28.73 -22.97 -3.64
N LYS A 151 29.92 -23.04 -3.04
CA LYS A 151 30.84 -24.19 -3.18
C LYS A 151 30.54 -25.28 -2.15
N LEU A 152 29.90 -24.92 -1.05
CA LEU A 152 29.52 -25.79 0.04
C LEU A 152 28.08 -25.49 0.47
N VAL A 153 27.17 -26.43 0.29
CA VAL A 153 25.77 -26.33 0.73
C VAL A 153 25.55 -27.27 1.90
N ILE A 154 25.23 -26.72 3.06
CA ILE A 154 24.91 -27.48 4.27
C ILE A 154 23.41 -27.30 4.54
N ALA A 155 22.67 -28.39 4.56
CA ALA A 155 21.23 -28.37 4.75
C ALA A 155 20.84 -29.00 6.09
N GLU A 156 20.09 -28.24 6.88
CA GLU A 156 19.34 -28.73 8.02
C GLU A 156 18.04 -29.37 7.52
N VAL A 157 17.91 -30.69 7.67
CA VAL A 157 16.76 -31.48 7.19
C VAL A 157 15.75 -31.58 8.32
N ASN A 158 14.64 -30.85 8.20
CA ASN A 158 13.59 -30.79 9.21
C ASN A 158 12.27 -31.36 8.65
N PRO A 159 11.73 -32.47 9.19
CA PRO A 159 10.46 -33.07 8.76
C PRO A 159 9.25 -32.16 8.93
N ARG A 160 9.37 -31.09 9.72
CA ARG A 160 8.30 -30.11 9.89
C ARG A 160 8.24 -29.06 8.78
N MET A 161 9.30 -28.93 7.95
CA MET A 161 9.38 -28.00 6.82
C MET A 161 8.43 -28.41 5.68
N PRO A 162 7.46 -27.56 5.30
CA PRO A 162 6.55 -27.83 4.19
C PRO A 162 7.26 -28.14 2.87
N ARG A 163 6.69 -29.05 2.09
CA ARG A 163 7.04 -29.27 0.69
C ARG A 163 6.19 -28.37 -0.20
N THR A 164 6.50 -27.08 -0.19
CA THR A 164 5.87 -26.08 -1.04
C THR A 164 6.14 -26.36 -2.53
N CYS A 165 5.22 -25.95 -3.41
CA CYS A 165 5.37 -26.10 -4.86
C CYS A 165 6.08 -24.88 -5.48
N GLY A 166 6.41 -24.97 -6.78
CA GLY A 166 7.15 -23.95 -7.52
C GLY A 166 8.63 -24.31 -7.69
N ASP A 167 9.50 -23.30 -7.69
CA ASP A 167 10.96 -23.47 -7.77
C ASP A 167 11.61 -23.61 -6.38
N SER A 168 10.91 -24.31 -5.49
CA SER A 168 11.31 -24.59 -4.11
C SER A 168 12.15 -25.86 -3.97
N TYR A 169 12.18 -26.72 -4.99
CA TYR A 169 12.80 -28.05 -4.89
C TYR A 169 14.31 -28.02 -5.10
N VAL A 170 15.03 -28.85 -4.34
CA VAL A 170 16.48 -29.08 -4.50
C VAL A 170 16.79 -30.57 -4.40
N HIS A 171 17.53 -31.11 -5.37
CA HIS A 171 17.93 -32.51 -5.35
C HIS A 171 19.10 -32.76 -4.39
N LEU A 172 19.12 -33.90 -3.71
CA LEU A 172 20.17 -34.29 -2.77
C LEU A 172 21.59 -34.14 -3.33
N SER A 173 21.79 -34.36 -4.64
CA SER A 173 23.10 -34.20 -5.29
C SER A 173 23.69 -32.80 -5.16
N ARG A 174 22.87 -31.78 -4.92
CA ARG A 174 23.28 -30.37 -4.74
C ARG A 174 23.55 -29.98 -3.28
N LEU A 175 23.33 -30.87 -2.31
CA LEU A 175 23.48 -30.60 -0.87
C LEU A 175 24.68 -31.33 -0.29
N ASP A 176 25.81 -30.69 -0.04
CA ASP A 176 27.06 -31.38 0.32
C ASP A 176 27.04 -32.08 1.68
N LEU A 177 26.41 -31.45 2.69
CA LEU A 177 26.28 -31.99 4.05
C LEU A 177 24.85 -31.83 4.55
N LEU A 178 24.38 -32.82 5.32
CA LEU A 178 23.03 -32.91 5.85
C LEU A 178 23.07 -33.02 7.37
N VAL A 179 22.19 -32.28 8.05
CA VAL A 179 22.02 -32.34 9.50
C VAL A 179 20.54 -32.55 9.79
N GLU A 180 20.18 -33.69 10.38
CA GLU A 180 18.78 -33.96 10.74
C GLU A 180 18.40 -33.23 12.02
N THR A 181 17.25 -32.55 11.98
CA THR A 181 16.62 -31.91 13.14
C THR A 181 15.13 -32.24 13.19
N ASP A 182 14.51 -32.02 14.35
CA ASP A 182 13.05 -32.10 14.52
C ASP A 182 12.61 -31.06 15.56
N HIS A 183 12.56 -29.80 15.12
CA HIS A 183 12.03 -28.70 15.92
C HIS A 183 10.98 -27.92 15.14
N PRO A 184 10.04 -27.24 15.83
CA PRO A 184 9.11 -26.33 15.17
C PRO A 184 9.84 -25.33 14.26
N ILE A 185 9.23 -25.03 13.11
CA ILE A 185 9.61 -23.88 12.30
C ILE A 185 9.24 -22.62 13.08
N LEU A 186 10.04 -21.57 12.93
CA LEU A 186 9.73 -20.27 13.51
C LEU A 186 8.39 -19.76 12.97
N VAL A 187 7.54 -19.25 13.86
CA VAL A 187 6.23 -18.69 13.52
C VAL A 187 6.18 -17.20 13.84
N SER A 188 5.28 -16.49 13.15
CA SER A 188 4.92 -15.12 13.48
C SER A 188 3.40 -15.05 13.64
N GLU A 189 2.95 -14.73 14.85
CA GLU A 189 1.53 -14.61 15.15
C GLU A 189 0.99 -13.26 14.66
N ALA A 190 -0.20 -13.29 14.06
CA ALA A 190 -0.87 -12.08 13.61
C ALA A 190 -1.29 -11.22 14.80
N LYS A 191 -1.00 -9.93 14.74
CA LYS A 191 -1.52 -8.94 15.70
C LYS A 191 -2.90 -8.46 15.23
N ALA A 192 -3.81 -8.23 16.17
CA ALA A 192 -5.08 -7.60 15.86
C ALA A 192 -4.87 -6.13 15.44
N PRO A 193 -5.60 -5.63 14.43
CA PRO A 193 -5.51 -4.23 14.03
C PRO A 193 -6.14 -3.31 15.06
N ASP A 194 -5.47 -2.18 15.29
CA ASP A 194 -6.08 -1.06 16.00
C ASP A 194 -7.03 -0.25 15.09
N GLU A 195 -7.73 0.74 15.66
CA GLU A 195 -8.70 1.57 14.93
C GLU A 195 -8.06 2.33 13.76
N VAL A 196 -6.81 2.79 13.93
CA VAL A 196 -6.07 3.53 12.89
C VAL A 196 -5.80 2.60 11.70
N GLU A 197 -5.35 1.37 11.97
CA GLU A 197 -5.11 0.36 10.93
C GLU A 197 -6.41 -0.09 10.24
N GLN A 198 -7.52 -0.17 10.98
CA GLN A 198 -8.84 -0.44 10.40
C GLN A 198 -9.27 0.66 9.42
N GLN A 199 -9.09 1.93 9.78
CA GLN A 199 -9.41 3.05 8.89
C GLN A 199 -8.52 3.06 7.63
N ILE A 200 -7.21 2.85 7.79
CA ILE A 200 -6.30 2.73 6.65
C ILE A 200 -6.72 1.56 5.76
N GLY A 201 -7.00 0.39 6.35
CA GLY A 201 -7.44 -0.80 5.63
C GLY A 201 -8.73 -0.57 4.83
N TYR A 202 -9.70 0.11 5.43
CA TYR A 202 -10.94 0.52 4.77
C TYR A 202 -10.69 1.48 3.59
N HIS A 203 -9.84 2.50 3.76
CA HIS A 203 -9.54 3.41 2.65
C HIS A 203 -8.85 2.69 1.48
N ILE A 204 -7.91 1.79 1.77
CA ILE A 204 -7.22 1.00 0.75
C ILE A 204 -8.17 0.04 0.04
N SER A 205 -9.11 -0.61 0.74
CA SER A 205 -10.03 -1.58 0.13
C SER A 205 -10.89 -0.98 -0.99
N ARG A 206 -11.18 0.32 -0.91
CA ARG A 206 -11.91 1.09 -1.93
C ARG A 206 -11.13 1.25 -3.24
N LEU A 207 -9.80 1.09 -3.21
CA LEU A 207 -8.95 1.09 -4.40
C LEU A 207 -8.84 -0.30 -5.05
N VAL A 208 -9.26 -1.35 -4.35
CA VAL A 208 -9.23 -2.73 -4.83
C VAL A 208 -10.52 -3.02 -5.61
N GLU A 209 -10.35 -3.40 -6.88
CA GLU A 209 -11.47 -3.79 -7.75
C GLU A 209 -11.57 -5.31 -7.87
N ASN A 210 -12.73 -5.80 -8.36
CA ASN A 210 -12.82 -7.18 -8.86
C ASN A 210 -11.76 -7.42 -9.94
N GLY A 211 -11.16 -8.61 -9.89
CA GLY A 211 -10.08 -8.99 -10.80
C GLY A 211 -8.71 -8.36 -10.52
N SER A 212 -8.54 -7.63 -9.41
CA SER A 212 -7.22 -7.08 -9.02
C SER A 212 -6.22 -8.20 -8.70
N CYS A 213 -4.94 -7.98 -9.03
CA CYS A 213 -3.84 -8.84 -8.65
C CYS A 213 -3.08 -8.23 -7.47
N LEU A 214 -3.17 -8.85 -6.30
CA LEU A 214 -2.68 -8.29 -5.04
C LEU A 214 -1.20 -8.62 -4.80
N GLN A 215 -0.45 -7.62 -4.36
CA GLN A 215 0.77 -7.77 -3.56
C GLN A 215 0.53 -7.19 -2.18
N LEU A 216 0.99 -7.91 -1.16
CA LEU A 216 0.83 -7.58 0.25
C LEU A 216 2.21 -7.51 0.91
N GLY A 217 2.46 -6.42 1.64
CA GLY A 217 3.64 -6.28 2.49
C GLY A 217 3.47 -6.95 3.86
N ILE A 218 4.52 -6.89 4.67
CA ILE A 218 4.50 -7.36 6.05
C ILE A 218 3.66 -6.42 6.92
N GLY A 219 3.02 -6.98 7.96
CA GLY A 219 2.42 -6.20 9.05
C GLY A 219 0.89 -6.23 9.07
N THR A 220 0.34 -5.43 9.97
CA THR A 220 -1.09 -5.47 10.27
C THR A 220 -1.91 -4.81 9.17
N ILE A 221 -1.48 -3.66 8.63
CA ILE A 221 -2.23 -2.91 7.60
C ILE A 221 -2.58 -3.78 6.37
N PRO A 222 -1.62 -4.46 5.70
CA PRO A 222 -1.96 -5.32 4.55
C PRO A 222 -2.95 -6.43 4.90
N SER A 223 -2.82 -7.02 6.10
CA SER A 223 -3.74 -8.07 6.60
C SER A 223 -5.15 -7.52 6.85
N THR A 224 -5.26 -6.28 7.32
CA THR A 224 -6.55 -5.60 7.55
C THR A 224 -7.26 -5.29 6.24
N VAL A 225 -6.55 -4.91 5.18
CA VAL A 225 -7.16 -4.68 3.86
C VAL A 225 -7.93 -5.91 3.39
N LEU A 226 -7.39 -7.11 3.61
CA LEU A 226 -8.02 -8.37 3.21
C LEU A 226 -9.40 -8.58 3.87
N GLN A 227 -9.59 -8.08 5.09
CA GLN A 227 -10.87 -8.17 5.81
C GLN A 227 -11.97 -7.31 5.16
N PHE A 228 -11.59 -6.21 4.48
CA PHE A 228 -12.51 -5.27 3.84
C PHE A 228 -12.76 -5.55 2.35
N ILE A 229 -12.19 -6.62 1.80
CA ILE A 229 -12.38 -7.01 0.39
C ILE A 229 -13.03 -8.39 0.23
N ALA A 230 -13.66 -8.92 1.28
CA ALA A 230 -14.40 -10.19 1.23
C ALA A 230 -15.63 -10.16 0.29
N ASP A 231 -16.06 -8.97 -0.14
CA ASP A 231 -17.08 -8.78 -1.18
C ASP A 231 -16.50 -8.91 -2.61
N LYS A 232 -15.17 -8.78 -2.77
CA LYS A 232 -14.52 -8.81 -4.07
C LYS A 232 -14.42 -10.21 -4.65
N ARG A 233 -14.35 -10.29 -5.98
CA ARG A 233 -14.36 -11.53 -6.75
C ARG A 233 -13.21 -11.57 -7.75
N ASP A 234 -12.81 -12.79 -8.08
CA ASP A 234 -11.79 -13.10 -9.08
C ASP A 234 -10.43 -12.46 -8.84
N LEU A 235 -10.07 -12.25 -7.58
CA LEU A 235 -8.77 -11.71 -7.18
C LEU A 235 -7.64 -12.66 -7.59
N GLY A 236 -6.49 -12.08 -7.90
CA GLY A 236 -5.23 -12.78 -8.07
C GLY A 236 -4.21 -12.39 -7.01
N VAL A 237 -3.17 -13.19 -6.83
CA VAL A 237 -2.06 -12.92 -5.91
C VAL A 237 -0.73 -13.19 -6.61
N HIS A 238 0.08 -12.14 -6.70
CA HIS A 238 1.49 -12.17 -7.11
C HIS A 238 2.21 -11.23 -6.16
N SER A 239 2.80 -11.79 -5.11
CA SER A 239 3.28 -11.03 -3.96
C SER A 239 4.69 -11.45 -3.59
N GLU A 240 5.49 -10.57 -2.99
CA GLU A 240 6.74 -10.97 -2.35
C GLU A 240 6.49 -12.06 -1.29
N MET A 241 5.50 -11.81 -0.43
CA MET A 241 5.06 -12.75 0.60
C MET A 241 3.57 -12.59 0.94
N PHE A 242 3.03 -13.54 1.70
CA PHE A 242 1.71 -13.41 2.32
C PHE A 242 1.67 -14.10 3.69
N SER A 243 0.63 -13.79 4.47
CA SER A 243 0.38 -14.32 5.82
C SER A 243 -0.94 -15.08 5.89
N ASP A 244 -1.28 -15.58 7.09
CA ASP A 244 -2.53 -16.28 7.40
C ASP A 244 -3.80 -15.55 6.93
N ALA A 245 -3.77 -14.22 6.85
CA ALA A 245 -4.91 -13.39 6.48
C ALA A 245 -5.43 -13.65 5.05
N LEU A 246 -4.61 -14.24 4.18
CA LEU A 246 -5.01 -14.58 2.80
C LEU A 246 -5.85 -15.87 2.72
N ILE A 247 -5.67 -16.79 3.68
CA ILE A 247 -6.27 -18.14 3.63
C ILE A 247 -7.79 -18.08 3.46
N PRO A 248 -8.56 -17.30 4.25
CA PRO A 248 -10.01 -17.27 4.12
C PRO A 248 -10.48 -16.84 2.72
N LEU A 249 -9.81 -15.86 2.11
CA LEU A 249 -10.17 -15.38 0.77
C LEU A 249 -9.90 -16.43 -0.33
N ILE A 250 -8.92 -17.32 -0.12
CA ILE A 250 -8.68 -18.45 -1.04
C ILE A 250 -9.77 -19.52 -0.83
N GLU A 251 -10.04 -19.89 0.43
CA GLU A 251 -11.02 -20.92 0.77
C GLU A 251 -12.46 -20.53 0.38
N GLU A 252 -12.81 -19.25 0.51
CA GLU A 252 -14.12 -18.69 0.13
C GLU A 252 -14.26 -18.43 -1.38
N GLY A 253 -13.19 -18.61 -2.17
CA GLY A 253 -13.20 -18.45 -3.62
C GLY A 253 -13.15 -17.01 -4.12
N ASN A 254 -12.80 -16.05 -3.25
CA ASN A 254 -12.53 -14.67 -3.64
C ASN A 254 -11.25 -14.58 -4.48
N VAL A 255 -10.20 -15.28 -4.04
CA VAL A 255 -8.91 -15.41 -4.74
C VAL A 255 -8.95 -16.65 -5.62
N THR A 256 -8.99 -16.44 -6.92
CA THR A 256 -9.07 -17.53 -7.92
C THR A 256 -7.86 -17.57 -8.83
N ASN A 257 -7.11 -16.47 -8.90
CA ASN A 257 -5.97 -16.29 -9.79
C ASN A 257 -6.29 -16.47 -11.29
N ARG A 258 -7.57 -16.58 -11.69
CA ARG A 258 -7.96 -16.96 -13.06
C ARG A 258 -7.73 -15.85 -14.08
N LEU A 259 -7.68 -14.60 -13.62
CA LEU A 259 -7.47 -13.40 -14.46
C LEU A 259 -6.00 -12.98 -14.54
N LYS A 260 -5.10 -13.64 -13.79
CA LYS A 260 -3.66 -13.41 -13.89
C LYS A 260 -3.13 -13.88 -15.25
N ARG A 261 -2.08 -13.23 -15.74
CA ARG A 261 -1.34 -13.67 -16.93
C ARG A 261 -0.12 -14.51 -16.58
N VAL A 262 0.50 -14.19 -15.45
CA VAL A 262 1.66 -14.90 -14.90
C VAL A 262 1.15 -15.98 -13.95
N HIS A 263 1.37 -17.26 -14.29
CA HIS A 263 0.89 -18.41 -13.52
C HIS A 263 -0.63 -18.35 -13.23
N PRO A 264 -1.50 -18.37 -14.27
CA PRO A 264 -2.95 -18.35 -14.08
C PRO A 264 -3.42 -19.51 -13.19
N GLY A 265 -4.35 -19.22 -12.28
CA GLY A 265 -4.86 -20.20 -11.31
C GLY A 265 -3.93 -20.50 -10.13
N LYS A 266 -2.77 -19.82 -10.01
CA LYS A 266 -1.81 -20.01 -8.91
C LYS A 266 -1.60 -18.74 -8.11
N THR A 267 -1.58 -18.87 -6.80
CA THR A 267 -1.06 -17.86 -5.88
C THR A 267 0.47 -17.93 -5.92
N VAL A 268 1.11 -16.82 -6.34
CA VAL A 268 2.57 -16.76 -6.48
C VAL A 268 3.17 -15.94 -5.36
N ALA A 269 4.17 -16.49 -4.68
CA ALA A 269 4.95 -15.84 -3.63
C ALA A 269 6.45 -16.13 -3.76
N SER A 270 7.29 -15.42 -3.02
CA SER A 270 8.70 -15.77 -2.86
C SER A 270 9.01 -16.43 -1.52
N PHE A 271 8.26 -16.06 -0.48
CA PHE A 271 8.28 -16.69 0.84
C PHE A 271 6.96 -16.44 1.58
N VAL A 272 6.76 -17.08 2.74
CA VAL A 272 5.63 -16.83 3.65
C VAL A 272 6.13 -16.68 5.08
N ILE A 273 5.44 -15.84 5.85
CA ILE A 273 5.67 -15.63 7.28
C ILE A 273 4.31 -15.67 7.97
N GLY A 274 4.14 -16.54 8.95
CA GLY A 274 2.86 -16.66 9.64
C GLY A 274 2.83 -17.77 10.70
N SER A 275 1.63 -18.21 11.01
CA SER A 275 1.39 -19.27 11.99
C SER A 275 1.63 -20.67 11.41
N ARG A 276 1.52 -21.69 12.26
CA ARG A 276 1.53 -23.09 11.82
C ARG A 276 0.42 -23.40 10.80
N LYS A 277 -0.74 -22.75 10.93
CA LYS A 277 -1.88 -22.92 10.00
C LYS A 277 -1.47 -22.58 8.57
N LEU A 278 -0.73 -21.49 8.38
CA LEU A 278 -0.22 -21.09 7.07
C LEU A 278 0.73 -22.12 6.49
N TYR A 279 1.63 -22.67 7.31
CA TYR A 279 2.60 -23.67 6.85
C TYR A 279 1.92 -24.98 6.45
N ASP A 280 0.94 -25.43 7.22
CA ASP A 280 0.13 -26.60 6.86
C ASP A 280 -0.70 -26.34 5.59
N PHE A 281 -1.19 -25.11 5.39
CA PHE A 281 -1.96 -24.73 4.19
C PHE A 281 -1.14 -24.74 2.89
N VAL A 282 0.15 -24.37 2.95
CA VAL A 282 1.02 -24.35 1.75
C VAL A 282 1.72 -25.68 1.48
N ASP A 283 1.71 -26.62 2.43
CA ASP A 283 2.36 -27.92 2.28
C ASP A 283 1.70 -28.78 1.19
N GLY A 284 2.42 -29.07 0.10
CA GLY A 284 1.91 -29.84 -1.04
C GLY A 284 0.76 -29.19 -1.80
N ASN A 285 0.40 -27.94 -1.49
CA ASN A 285 -0.72 -27.25 -2.11
C ASN A 285 -0.35 -26.75 -3.51
N VAL A 286 -0.77 -27.49 -4.53
CA VAL A 286 -0.50 -27.13 -5.94
C VAL A 286 -1.10 -25.80 -6.36
N GLY A 287 -2.03 -25.21 -5.61
CA GLY A 287 -2.57 -23.87 -5.87
C GLY A 287 -1.63 -22.73 -5.48
N VAL A 288 -0.55 -23.01 -4.77
CA VAL A 288 0.43 -22.03 -4.28
C VAL A 288 1.82 -22.39 -4.82
N GLU A 289 2.50 -21.43 -5.43
CA GLU A 289 3.86 -21.62 -5.96
C GLU A 289 4.82 -20.56 -5.42
N PHE A 290 6.01 -21.04 -5.03
CA PHE A 290 7.10 -20.21 -4.55
C PHE A 290 8.18 -20.10 -5.61
N HIS A 291 8.63 -18.87 -5.88
CA HIS A 291 9.62 -18.58 -6.91
C HIS A 291 10.70 -17.62 -6.39
N PRO A 292 11.91 -17.60 -6.99
CA PRO A 292 12.97 -16.69 -6.60
C PRO A 292 12.57 -15.22 -6.70
N SER A 293 13.18 -14.40 -5.85
CA SER A 293 12.89 -12.96 -5.76
C SER A 293 13.15 -12.20 -7.07
N ASP A 294 14.15 -12.59 -7.86
CA ASP A 294 14.42 -12.00 -9.19
C ASP A 294 13.38 -12.33 -10.25
N PHE A 295 12.43 -13.22 -9.97
CA PHE A 295 11.23 -13.43 -10.77
C PHE A 295 10.01 -12.74 -10.15
N VAL A 296 9.77 -12.98 -8.85
CA VAL A 296 8.58 -12.48 -8.16
C VAL A 296 8.58 -10.96 -8.08
N ASN A 297 9.74 -10.35 -7.81
CA ASN A 297 9.90 -8.92 -7.62
C ASN A 297 10.36 -8.21 -8.91
N ASP A 298 10.51 -8.87 -10.06
CA ASP A 298 10.85 -8.17 -11.30
C ASP A 298 9.66 -7.29 -11.74
N PRO A 299 9.83 -5.94 -11.82
CA PRO A 299 8.75 -5.05 -12.26
C PRO A 299 8.16 -5.42 -13.62
N ARG A 300 8.97 -5.99 -14.51
CA ARG A 300 8.54 -6.45 -15.84
C ARG A 300 7.58 -7.63 -15.70
N VAL A 301 7.87 -8.58 -14.82
CA VAL A 301 7.01 -9.74 -14.54
C VAL A 301 5.72 -9.30 -13.86
N ILE A 302 5.83 -8.45 -12.83
CA ILE A 302 4.68 -7.91 -12.09
C ILE A 302 3.72 -7.20 -13.06
N SER A 303 4.23 -6.33 -13.94
CA SER A 303 3.44 -5.53 -14.88
C SER A 303 2.66 -6.34 -15.92
N MET A 304 3.02 -7.63 -16.14
CA MET A 304 2.28 -8.50 -17.05
C MET A 304 0.88 -8.83 -16.52
N ASN A 305 0.66 -8.80 -15.21
CA ASN A 305 -0.67 -8.94 -14.64
C ASN A 305 -1.43 -7.62 -14.75
N ASP A 306 -2.71 -7.66 -15.09
CA ASP A 306 -3.58 -6.48 -15.10
C ASP A 306 -4.01 -6.13 -13.66
N LYS A 307 -4.32 -4.86 -13.41
CA LYS A 307 -4.84 -4.35 -12.13
C LYS A 307 -4.02 -4.78 -10.92
N VAL A 308 -2.68 -4.69 -11.01
CA VAL A 308 -1.82 -5.00 -9.86
C VAL A 308 -2.04 -3.95 -8.78
N VAL A 309 -2.40 -4.36 -7.57
CA VAL A 309 -2.52 -3.49 -6.40
C VAL A 309 -1.39 -3.84 -5.43
N ALA A 310 -0.41 -2.95 -5.32
CA ALA A 310 0.77 -3.15 -4.48
C ALA A 310 0.65 -2.30 -3.21
N ILE A 311 0.53 -2.95 -2.05
CA ILE A 311 0.29 -2.29 -0.76
C ILE A 311 1.53 -2.39 0.12
N ASN A 312 2.20 -1.27 0.33
CA ASN A 312 3.41 -1.14 1.15
C ASN A 312 3.22 -0.06 2.22
N SER A 313 4.13 0.02 3.19
CA SER A 313 4.04 0.96 4.32
C SER A 313 5.25 1.90 4.38
N ALA A 314 5.06 3.10 4.93
CA ALA A 314 6.13 4.08 5.12
C ALA A 314 6.30 4.52 6.58
N LEU A 315 7.50 4.99 6.89
CA LEU A 315 7.84 5.66 8.15
C LEU A 315 7.54 7.16 8.07
N GLN A 316 7.88 7.80 6.95
CA GLN A 316 7.62 9.21 6.70
C GLN A 316 7.29 9.47 5.24
N VAL A 317 6.43 10.47 4.99
CA VAL A 317 6.16 11.03 3.68
C VAL A 317 6.30 12.54 3.76
N ASP A 318 7.14 13.15 2.92
CA ASP A 318 7.24 14.61 2.90
C ASP A 318 6.20 15.28 1.99
N LEU A 319 5.98 16.59 2.16
CA LEU A 319 4.99 17.37 1.40
C LEU A 319 5.23 17.45 -0.12
N THR A 320 6.36 16.94 -0.60
CA THR A 320 6.64 16.82 -2.05
C THR A 320 6.39 15.41 -2.59
N GLY A 321 6.12 14.44 -1.71
CA GLY A 321 5.86 13.05 -2.02
C GLY A 321 7.10 12.15 -2.00
N GLN A 322 8.20 12.54 -1.34
CA GLN A 322 9.27 11.58 -1.03
C GLN A 322 8.83 10.67 0.10
N ILE A 323 9.23 9.41 0.04
CA ILE A 323 8.77 8.38 0.97
C ILE A 323 9.99 7.68 1.56
N CYS A 324 10.12 7.79 2.88
CA CYS A 324 11.08 7.05 3.68
C CYS A 324 10.39 5.84 4.31
N ALA A 325 10.96 4.65 4.13
CA ALA A 325 10.42 3.41 4.66
C ALA A 325 11.46 2.54 5.40
N ASP A 326 12.76 2.85 5.28
CA ASP A 326 13.84 1.98 5.78
C ASP A 326 14.62 2.55 6.97
N SER A 327 14.43 3.82 7.33
CA SER A 327 15.29 4.52 8.29
C SER A 327 14.56 5.62 9.08
N ILE A 328 15.11 5.97 10.24
CA ILE A 328 14.65 7.06 11.10
C ILE A 328 15.84 7.98 11.36
N GLY A 329 15.91 9.09 10.60
CA GLY A 329 17.13 9.89 10.49
C GLY A 329 18.32 9.00 10.11
N TYR A 330 19.42 9.11 10.86
CA TYR A 330 20.63 8.31 10.66
C TYR A 330 20.52 6.84 11.12
N GLN A 331 19.39 6.42 11.68
CA GLN A 331 19.20 5.07 12.17
C GLN A 331 18.56 4.18 11.09
N PHE A 332 19.31 3.24 10.52
CA PHE A 332 18.73 2.22 9.65
C PHE A 332 17.80 1.31 10.46
N TYR A 333 16.53 1.26 10.06
CA TYR A 333 15.45 0.60 10.77
C TYR A 333 15.08 -0.75 10.16
N SER A 334 15.01 -0.80 8.83
CA SER A 334 14.66 -1.99 8.04
C SER A 334 15.52 -2.08 6.76
N GLY A 335 14.91 -2.18 5.57
CA GLY A 335 15.62 -2.20 4.31
C GLY A 335 14.74 -1.76 3.15
N ILE A 336 15.35 -1.56 1.98
CA ILE A 336 14.63 -1.21 0.74
C ILE A 336 13.59 -2.28 0.38
N GLY A 337 14.00 -3.56 0.44
CA GLY A 337 13.14 -4.71 0.11
C GLY A 337 12.58 -4.65 -1.31
N GLY A 338 11.38 -5.22 -1.50
CA GLY A 338 10.64 -5.19 -2.76
C GLY A 338 9.67 -4.02 -2.92
N GLN A 339 9.66 -3.03 -2.03
CA GLN A 339 8.66 -1.96 -2.09
C GLN A 339 8.70 -1.22 -3.44
N VAL A 340 9.89 -0.83 -3.89
CA VAL A 340 10.06 -0.08 -5.15
C VAL A 340 9.83 -0.96 -6.36
N ASP A 341 10.25 -2.22 -6.28
CA ASP A 341 10.00 -3.25 -7.30
C ASP A 341 8.49 -3.35 -7.61
N PHE A 342 7.68 -3.56 -6.57
CA PHE A 342 6.23 -3.64 -6.69
C PHE A 342 5.57 -2.30 -6.99
N ALA A 343 6.10 -1.19 -6.50
CA ALA A 343 5.58 0.13 -6.83
C ALA A 343 5.68 0.40 -8.34
N ARG A 344 6.84 0.10 -8.94
CA ARG A 344 7.07 0.25 -10.39
C ARG A 344 6.30 -0.78 -11.21
N GLY A 345 6.30 -2.04 -10.77
CA GLY A 345 5.54 -3.10 -11.42
C GLY A 345 4.04 -2.80 -11.47
N ALA A 346 3.47 -2.26 -10.38
CA ALA A 346 2.08 -1.83 -10.33
C ALA A 346 1.83 -0.59 -11.19
N ALA A 347 2.74 0.39 -11.22
CA ALA A 347 2.61 1.57 -12.08
C ALA A 347 2.63 1.22 -13.58
N MET A 348 3.40 0.19 -13.97
CA MET A 348 3.47 -0.33 -15.34
C MET A 348 2.30 -1.26 -15.69
N SER A 349 1.62 -1.82 -14.70
CA SER A 349 0.45 -2.68 -14.89
C SER A 349 -0.75 -1.88 -15.40
N ARG A 350 -1.50 -2.43 -16.36
CA ARG A 350 -2.72 -1.80 -16.87
C ARG A 350 -3.76 -1.72 -15.75
N GLY A 351 -4.09 -0.50 -15.33
CA GLY A 351 -5.01 -0.25 -14.21
C GLY A 351 -4.41 -0.57 -12.84
N GLY A 352 -3.08 -0.74 -12.75
CA GLY A 352 -2.41 -1.01 -11.50
C GLY A 352 -2.35 0.22 -10.58
N LYS A 353 -2.25 -0.05 -9.27
CA LYS A 353 -2.29 0.96 -8.21
C LYS A 353 -1.18 0.68 -7.18
N PRO A 354 -0.09 1.45 -7.21
CA PRO A 354 0.91 1.42 -6.15
C PRO A 354 0.46 2.29 -4.97
N ILE A 355 0.39 1.67 -3.80
CA ILE A 355 -0.19 2.25 -2.58
C ILE A 355 0.84 2.23 -1.46
N ILE A 356 1.00 3.39 -0.82
CA ILE A 356 1.81 3.57 0.38
C ILE A 356 0.90 3.93 1.55
N ALA A 357 0.77 3.00 2.49
CA ALA A 357 0.11 3.21 3.75
C ALA A 357 1.05 3.94 4.74
N VAL A 358 0.53 4.94 5.44
CA VAL A 358 1.27 5.66 6.48
C VAL A 358 0.28 6.06 7.57
N ARG A 359 0.55 5.64 8.81
CA ARG A 359 -0.14 6.24 9.97
C ARG A 359 0.20 7.72 9.99
N SER A 360 -0.76 8.60 10.23
CA SER A 360 -0.48 10.04 10.18
C SER A 360 0.44 10.53 11.30
N THR A 361 0.52 9.78 12.42
CA THR A 361 1.37 10.07 13.59
C THR A 361 2.14 8.85 14.12
N ALA A 362 3.06 9.11 15.06
CA ALA A 362 3.81 8.13 15.86
C ALA A 362 3.95 8.61 17.31
N ARG A 363 4.41 7.72 18.21
CA ARG A 363 4.62 8.00 19.65
C ARG A 363 3.39 8.65 20.28
N ASP A 364 2.26 7.95 20.21
CA ASP A 364 0.97 8.37 20.78
C ASP A 364 0.54 9.77 20.32
N GLY A 365 0.71 10.05 19.03
CA GLY A 365 0.29 11.32 18.41
C GLY A 365 1.33 12.42 18.43
N SER A 366 2.42 12.29 19.20
CA SER A 366 3.39 13.39 19.42
C SER A 366 4.32 13.70 18.24
N ILE A 367 4.39 12.83 17.23
CA ILE A 367 5.22 13.01 16.03
C ILE A 367 4.37 12.80 14.79
N SER A 368 4.33 13.77 13.87
CA SER A 368 3.72 13.57 12.55
C SER A 368 4.60 12.72 11.65
N ARG A 369 3.98 11.83 10.85
CA ARG A 369 4.66 11.07 9.78
C ARG A 369 4.45 11.69 8.39
N ILE A 370 3.57 12.68 8.27
CA ILE A 370 3.51 13.56 7.11
C ILE A 370 4.29 14.82 7.47
N VAL A 371 5.48 14.96 6.89
CA VAL A 371 6.51 15.88 7.38
C VAL A 371 6.81 16.98 6.36
N HIS A 372 7.31 18.13 6.82
CA HIS A 372 7.70 19.23 5.93
C HIS A 372 8.77 18.82 4.93
N ARG A 373 9.72 18.01 5.40
CA ARG A 373 10.82 17.40 4.66
C ARG A 373 11.18 16.08 5.35
N ILE A 374 11.69 15.12 4.60
CA ILE A 374 12.30 13.92 5.18
C ILE A 374 13.42 14.33 6.15
N ASP A 375 13.53 13.60 7.26
CA ASP A 375 14.52 13.87 8.30
C ASP A 375 15.95 13.81 7.77
N ASP A 376 16.82 14.59 8.37
CA ASP A 376 18.25 14.56 8.04
C ASP A 376 18.82 13.16 8.31
N GLY A 377 19.58 12.63 7.34
CA GLY A 377 20.12 11.27 7.35
C GLY A 377 19.16 10.15 6.91
N ALA A 378 17.85 10.40 6.77
CA ALA A 378 16.89 9.37 6.38
C ALA A 378 16.93 9.05 4.87
N GLY A 379 16.80 7.76 4.56
CA GLY A 379 16.82 7.20 3.21
C GLY A 379 15.49 7.34 2.49
N VAL A 380 15.49 8.01 1.34
CA VAL A 380 14.33 8.01 0.44
C VAL A 380 14.29 6.68 -0.30
N VAL A 381 13.32 5.84 0.03
CA VAL A 381 13.11 4.53 -0.60
C VAL A 381 12.31 4.69 -1.89
N THR A 382 11.18 5.41 -1.83
CA THR A 382 10.35 5.69 -3.02
C THR A 382 10.45 7.17 -3.35
N SER A 383 10.91 7.45 -4.57
CA SER A 383 11.13 8.82 -5.05
C SER A 383 9.81 9.56 -5.28
N ARG A 384 9.87 10.89 -5.42
CA ARG A 384 8.70 11.71 -5.81
C ARG A 384 8.09 11.25 -7.13
N GLY A 385 8.92 10.76 -8.05
CA GLY A 385 8.50 10.30 -9.38
C GLY A 385 7.75 8.98 -9.34
N ASP A 386 8.08 8.11 -8.39
CA ASP A 386 7.44 6.79 -8.23
C ASP A 386 6.14 6.85 -7.39
N ALA A 387 5.95 7.90 -6.58
CA ALA A 387 4.81 8.03 -5.66
C ALA A 387 3.45 8.23 -6.36
N HIS A 388 2.50 7.32 -6.12
CA HIS A 388 1.14 7.35 -6.66
C HIS A 388 0.09 7.60 -5.58
N TYR A 389 -0.31 6.57 -4.82
CA TYR A 389 -1.29 6.71 -3.75
C TYR A 389 -0.59 6.68 -2.40
N VAL A 390 -0.87 7.66 -1.55
CA VAL A 390 -0.50 7.67 -0.13
C VAL A 390 -1.80 7.63 0.68
N VAL A 391 -1.90 6.72 1.64
CA VAL A 391 -3.12 6.50 2.42
C VAL A 391 -2.81 6.54 3.91
N SER A 392 -3.56 7.37 4.64
CA SER A 392 -3.58 7.39 6.10
C SER A 392 -4.98 7.09 6.62
N GLU A 393 -5.14 7.07 7.93
CA GLU A 393 -6.45 6.93 8.57
C GLU A 393 -7.42 8.06 8.20
N TYR A 394 -6.91 9.20 7.71
CA TYR A 394 -7.72 10.35 7.28
C TYR A 394 -8.09 10.34 5.80
N GLY A 395 -7.60 9.36 5.01
CA GLY A 395 -8.03 9.16 3.63
C GLY A 395 -6.88 8.94 2.64
N ILE A 396 -7.18 9.22 1.37
CA ILE A 396 -6.34 8.86 0.22
C ILE A 396 -5.84 10.13 -0.48
N ALA A 397 -4.53 10.25 -0.64
CA ALA A 397 -3.86 11.25 -1.45
C ALA A 397 -3.24 10.61 -2.70
N TYR A 398 -3.80 10.90 -3.87
CA TYR A 398 -3.16 10.59 -5.16
C TYR A 398 -2.16 11.70 -5.53
N LEU A 399 -0.95 11.35 -5.98
CA LEU A 399 0.19 12.26 -6.19
C LEU A 399 0.80 12.19 -7.60
N HIS A 400 0.61 11.10 -8.34
CA HIS A 400 1.20 10.95 -9.67
C HIS A 400 0.59 11.97 -10.65
N GLY A 401 1.41 12.60 -11.49
CA GLY A 401 1.00 13.69 -12.38
C GLY A 401 0.71 15.05 -11.71
N LYS A 402 0.66 15.12 -10.37
CA LYS A 402 0.37 16.37 -9.63
C LYS A 402 1.60 17.25 -9.44
N THR A 403 1.38 18.56 -9.50
CA THR A 403 2.35 19.60 -9.15
C THR A 403 2.71 19.56 -7.66
N ILE A 404 3.82 20.19 -7.25
CA ILE A 404 4.20 20.28 -5.83
C ILE A 404 3.11 20.94 -4.97
N ARG A 405 2.43 21.96 -5.51
CA ARG A 405 1.28 22.60 -4.87
C ARG A 405 0.19 21.58 -4.55
N GLU A 406 -0.27 20.85 -5.56
CA GLU A 406 -1.36 19.89 -5.43
C GLU A 406 -0.98 18.68 -4.55
N ARG A 407 0.29 18.24 -4.61
CA ARG A 407 0.82 17.20 -3.72
C ARG A 407 0.82 17.63 -2.27
N ALA A 408 1.33 18.83 -1.98
CA ALA A 408 1.36 19.38 -0.64
C ALA A 408 -0.05 19.46 -0.05
N LEU A 409 -1.01 20.01 -0.80
CA LEU A 409 -2.40 20.10 -0.37
C LEU A 409 -3.05 18.71 -0.16
N ALA A 410 -2.79 17.75 -1.05
CA ALA A 410 -3.30 16.38 -0.92
C ALA A 410 -2.74 15.67 0.33
N LEU A 411 -1.43 15.80 0.59
CA LEU A 411 -0.80 15.19 1.75
C LEU A 411 -1.22 15.86 3.06
N ILE A 412 -1.33 17.19 3.10
CA ILE A 412 -1.89 17.91 4.26
C ILE A 412 -3.31 17.45 4.54
N SER A 413 -4.12 17.19 3.50
CA SER A 413 -5.48 16.66 3.67
C SER A 413 -5.55 15.20 4.17
N ILE A 414 -4.44 14.51 4.34
CA ILE A 414 -4.43 13.19 4.99
C ILE A 414 -3.51 13.17 6.22
N ALA A 415 -2.97 14.32 6.62
CA ALA A 415 -2.21 14.46 7.86
C ALA A 415 -3.15 14.56 9.07
N HIS A 416 -2.64 14.27 10.26
CA HIS A 416 -3.38 14.46 11.50
C HIS A 416 -3.81 15.92 11.68
N PRO A 417 -5.06 16.21 12.10
CA PRO A 417 -5.60 17.57 12.20
C PRO A 417 -4.71 18.56 12.94
N GLU A 418 -4.05 18.13 14.01
CA GLU A 418 -3.17 18.99 14.83
C GLU A 418 -1.96 19.54 14.04
N TYR A 419 -1.46 18.83 13.04
CA TYR A 419 -0.27 19.21 12.27
C TYR A 419 -0.61 19.96 10.96
N ARG A 420 -1.86 19.94 10.50
CA ARG A 420 -2.24 20.51 9.19
C ARG A 420 -1.89 21.99 9.06
N ARG A 421 -2.10 22.75 10.14
CA ARG A 421 -1.78 24.19 10.15
C ARG A 421 -0.29 24.43 9.99
N GLU A 422 0.53 23.74 10.77
CA GLU A 422 1.99 23.87 10.72
C GLU A 422 2.54 23.46 9.35
N LEU A 423 2.03 22.37 8.78
CA LEU A 423 2.41 21.91 7.44
C LEU A 423 2.02 22.93 6.36
N LEU A 424 0.83 23.54 6.46
CA LEU A 424 0.39 24.58 5.52
C LEU A 424 1.24 25.85 5.63
N ASP A 425 1.49 26.32 6.85
CA ASP A 425 2.30 27.52 7.11
C ASP A 425 3.72 27.35 6.54
N PHE A 426 4.28 26.14 6.63
CA PHE A 426 5.56 25.82 6.00
C PHE A 426 5.51 25.93 4.48
N VAL A 427 4.52 25.34 3.80
CA VAL A 427 4.46 25.36 2.32
C VAL A 427 4.14 26.75 1.76
N LYS A 428 3.43 27.57 2.52
CA LYS A 428 3.28 29.01 2.23
C LYS A 428 4.62 29.73 2.30
N LYS A 429 5.37 29.54 3.40
CA LYS A 429 6.70 30.11 3.58
C LYS A 429 7.70 29.65 2.50
N LYS A 430 7.48 28.48 1.89
CA LYS A 430 8.26 27.96 0.77
C LYS A 430 7.69 28.30 -0.61
N HIS A 431 6.59 29.05 -0.68
CA HIS A 431 5.91 29.45 -1.92
C HIS A 431 5.50 28.25 -2.79
N TYR A 432 5.15 27.12 -2.18
CA TYR A 432 4.58 25.97 -2.91
C TYR A 432 3.08 26.16 -3.17
N VAL A 433 2.41 26.88 -2.27
CA VAL A 433 0.98 27.24 -2.35
C VAL A 433 0.84 28.76 -2.30
N TYR A 434 -0.36 29.28 -2.56
CA TYR A 434 -0.62 30.71 -2.46
C TYR A 434 -0.60 31.19 -0.99
N GLU A 435 -0.26 32.45 -0.75
CA GLU A 435 -0.18 33.00 0.62
C GLU A 435 -1.54 33.05 1.33
N ASP A 436 -2.61 33.20 0.56
CA ASP A 436 -4.01 33.23 0.98
C ASP A 436 -4.66 31.84 1.11
N GLU A 437 -3.93 30.77 0.81
CA GLU A 437 -4.37 29.38 0.97
C GLU A 437 -4.85 29.14 2.42
N GLN A 438 -6.06 28.66 2.66
CA GLN A 438 -6.57 28.59 4.03
C GLN A 438 -6.29 27.24 4.66
N VAL A 439 -6.04 27.21 5.98
CA VAL A 439 -6.09 25.96 6.73
C VAL A 439 -7.51 25.47 6.61
N TRP A 440 -7.68 24.39 5.85
CA TRP A 440 -8.93 23.71 5.75
C TRP A 440 -9.33 23.31 7.17
N ARG A 441 -10.38 23.92 7.72
CA ARG A 441 -11.17 23.28 8.79
C ARG A 441 -11.96 22.09 8.21
N GLN A 442 -11.35 21.36 7.27
CA GLN A 442 -11.72 20.01 6.96
C GLN A 442 -11.43 19.24 8.24
N ALA A 443 -12.47 18.94 9.01
CA ALA A 443 -12.44 17.70 9.73
C ALA A 443 -12.51 16.62 8.65
N LEU A 444 -11.36 16.15 8.13
CA LEU A 444 -11.34 14.90 7.36
C LEU A 444 -11.84 13.73 8.21
N ASP A 445 -11.83 13.88 9.53
CA ASP A 445 -12.54 13.11 10.55
C ASP A 445 -14.06 13.06 10.28
N LYS A 446 -14.59 13.97 9.45
CA LYS A 446 -16.00 14.09 9.02
C LYS A 446 -16.17 14.00 7.51
N TYR A 447 -15.15 13.61 6.75
CA TYR A 447 -15.33 13.39 5.32
C TYR A 447 -16.40 12.31 5.13
N PRO A 448 -17.55 12.60 4.50
CA PRO A 448 -18.68 11.68 4.46
C PRO A 448 -18.46 10.63 3.37
N ALA A 449 -17.58 9.66 3.65
CA ALA A 449 -17.20 8.60 2.72
C ALA A 449 -18.39 7.73 2.28
N ASN A 450 -19.43 7.66 3.11
CA ASN A 450 -20.70 7.00 2.80
C ASN A 450 -21.47 7.66 1.64
N LEU A 451 -21.10 8.88 1.22
CA LEU A 451 -21.67 9.56 0.04
C LEU A 451 -20.87 9.30 -1.24
N GLU A 452 -19.77 8.55 -1.18
CA GLU A 452 -19.02 8.15 -2.37
C GLU A 452 -19.63 6.91 -3.03
N GLU A 453 -19.98 7.00 -4.31
CA GLU A 453 -20.50 5.87 -5.07
C GLU A 453 -20.21 5.99 -6.58
N ASP A 454 -20.00 4.85 -7.23
CA ASP A 454 -20.06 4.75 -8.69
C ASP A 454 -21.51 4.49 -9.12
N ARG A 455 -22.06 5.37 -9.95
CA ARG A 455 -23.46 5.27 -10.41
C ARG A 455 -23.59 5.54 -11.89
N SER A 456 -24.48 4.79 -12.55
CA SER A 456 -24.80 5.00 -13.96
C SER A 456 -25.87 6.10 -14.15
N PHE A 457 -25.56 7.09 -14.98
CA PHE A 457 -26.48 8.15 -15.41
C PHE A 457 -26.56 8.19 -16.93
N GLY A 458 -27.74 7.90 -17.49
CA GLY A 458 -27.94 7.89 -18.94
C GLY A 458 -26.98 6.93 -19.68
N GLY A 459 -26.70 5.77 -19.09
CA GLY A 459 -25.82 4.73 -19.65
C GLY A 459 -24.32 4.94 -19.38
N MET A 460 -23.92 6.02 -18.70
CA MET A 460 -22.53 6.30 -18.36
C MET A 460 -22.28 6.17 -16.87
N THR A 461 -21.29 5.38 -16.48
CA THR A 461 -20.84 5.30 -15.09
C THR A 461 -20.04 6.55 -14.72
N MET A 462 -20.42 7.16 -13.60
CA MET A 462 -19.77 8.34 -13.03
C MET A 462 -19.54 8.10 -11.55
N GLN A 463 -18.43 8.62 -11.04
CA GLN A 463 -18.15 8.62 -9.61
C GLN A 463 -18.78 9.86 -8.98
N VAL A 464 -19.63 9.68 -7.98
CA VAL A 464 -20.17 10.76 -7.17
C VAL A 464 -19.39 10.80 -5.86
N ARG A 465 -18.85 11.96 -5.49
CA ARG A 465 -18.14 12.13 -4.21
C ARG A 465 -18.19 13.57 -3.68
N PRO A 466 -18.04 13.79 -2.36
CA PRO A 466 -17.84 15.12 -1.81
C PRO A 466 -16.60 15.81 -2.42
N LEU A 467 -16.68 17.14 -2.58
CA LEU A 467 -15.52 17.93 -3.02
C LEU A 467 -14.45 18.01 -1.94
N LYS A 468 -13.21 17.96 -2.37
CA LYS A 468 -11.99 18.12 -1.57
C LYS A 468 -11.33 19.44 -1.95
N ALA A 469 -10.54 20.01 -1.05
CA ALA A 469 -9.76 21.22 -1.36
C ALA A 469 -8.84 21.08 -2.59
N THR A 470 -8.41 19.86 -2.89
CA THR A 470 -7.58 19.55 -4.05
C THR A 470 -8.33 19.58 -5.39
N ASP A 471 -9.67 19.73 -5.38
CA ASP A 471 -10.50 19.80 -6.59
C ASP A 471 -10.58 21.22 -7.19
N GLU A 472 -9.82 22.19 -6.68
CA GLU A 472 -9.85 23.59 -7.14
C GLU A 472 -9.67 23.68 -8.66
N ARG A 473 -8.66 22.99 -9.20
CA ARG A 473 -8.34 23.01 -10.63
C ARG A 473 -9.46 22.37 -11.44
N THR A 474 -9.97 21.22 -11.00
CA THR A 474 -11.07 20.51 -11.66
C THR A 474 -12.36 21.35 -11.66
N LEU A 475 -12.62 22.10 -10.58
CA LEU A 475 -13.75 23.03 -10.51
C LEU A 475 -13.57 24.21 -11.49
N GLN A 476 -12.36 24.75 -11.64
CA GLN A 476 -12.07 25.79 -12.63
C GLN A 476 -12.27 25.28 -14.05
N GLU A 477 -11.73 24.10 -14.38
CA GLU A 477 -11.89 23.47 -15.69
C GLU A 477 -13.36 23.17 -16.01
N PHE A 478 -14.11 22.70 -15.00
CA PHE A 478 -15.55 22.56 -15.10
C PHE A 478 -16.24 23.90 -15.39
N PHE A 479 -15.90 24.97 -14.67
CA PHE A 479 -16.47 26.30 -14.91
C PHE A 479 -16.21 26.79 -16.34
N TYR A 480 -14.97 26.65 -16.83
CA TYR A 480 -14.59 27.13 -18.17
C TYR A 480 -15.11 26.26 -19.31
N SER A 481 -15.60 25.05 -19.04
CA SER A 481 -16.26 24.20 -20.06
C SER A 481 -17.76 24.47 -20.20
N LEU A 482 -18.37 25.24 -19.29
CA LEU A 482 -19.79 25.58 -19.34
C LEU A 482 -20.11 26.55 -20.48
N ASP A 483 -21.31 26.39 -21.06
CA ASP A 483 -21.88 27.40 -21.96
C ASP A 483 -22.29 28.68 -21.21
N ALA A 484 -22.41 29.78 -21.95
CA ALA A 484 -22.77 31.08 -21.39
C ALA A 484 -24.14 31.07 -20.68
N GLU A 485 -25.08 30.26 -21.16
CA GLU A 485 -26.40 30.07 -20.56
C GLU A 485 -26.29 29.48 -19.14
N THR A 486 -25.49 28.41 -18.96
CA THR A 486 -25.28 27.77 -17.65
C THR A 486 -24.65 28.75 -16.67
N VAL A 487 -23.63 29.47 -17.13
CA VAL A 487 -22.91 30.45 -16.30
C VAL A 487 -23.87 31.55 -15.86
N TYR A 488 -24.66 32.09 -16.80
CA TYR A 488 -25.65 33.12 -16.49
C TYR A 488 -26.68 32.63 -15.48
N HIS A 489 -27.24 31.44 -15.67
CA HIS A 489 -28.21 30.85 -14.76
C HIS A 489 -27.66 30.58 -13.36
N ARG A 490 -26.36 30.26 -13.23
CA ARG A 490 -25.74 29.95 -11.94
C ARG A 490 -25.31 31.19 -11.16
N PHE A 491 -24.76 32.18 -11.86
CA PHE A 491 -24.12 33.35 -11.25
C PHE A 491 -24.95 34.63 -11.37
N PHE A 492 -26.19 34.53 -11.87
CA PHE A 492 -27.12 35.64 -12.06
C PHE A 492 -26.52 36.76 -12.93
N GLY A 493 -25.71 36.39 -13.92
CA GLY A 493 -25.02 37.32 -14.79
C GLY A 493 -23.84 36.71 -15.54
N PRO A 494 -23.27 37.43 -16.52
CA PRO A 494 -22.08 36.99 -17.22
C PRO A 494 -20.90 36.93 -16.25
N LYS A 495 -20.17 35.81 -16.27
CA LYS A 495 -18.96 35.61 -15.48
C LYS A 495 -17.88 35.04 -16.38
N LEU A 496 -16.77 35.76 -16.50
CA LEU A 496 -15.68 35.40 -17.42
C LEU A 496 -14.53 34.64 -16.75
N GLN A 497 -14.42 34.74 -15.42
CA GLN A 497 -13.29 34.19 -14.69
C GLN A 497 -13.71 33.49 -13.41
N MET A 498 -13.00 32.41 -13.09
CA MET A 498 -13.03 31.70 -11.82
C MET A 498 -11.63 31.77 -11.19
N ALA A 499 -11.36 32.88 -10.51
CA ALA A 499 -10.05 33.14 -9.91
C ALA A 499 -9.76 32.20 -8.73
N HIS A 500 -8.48 32.03 -8.37
CA HIS A 500 -8.04 31.12 -7.29
C HIS A 500 -8.84 31.31 -5.99
N LEU A 501 -8.88 32.53 -5.44
CA LEU A 501 -9.59 32.83 -4.20
C LEU A 501 -11.07 32.39 -4.21
N GLU A 502 -11.72 32.53 -5.35
CA GLU A 502 -13.12 32.14 -5.50
C GLU A 502 -13.25 30.61 -5.61
N ALA A 503 -12.42 29.97 -6.44
CA ALA A 503 -12.41 28.52 -6.59
C ALA A 503 -12.07 27.81 -5.26
N ALA A 504 -11.04 28.30 -4.54
CA ALA A 504 -10.61 27.80 -3.24
C ALA A 504 -11.75 27.89 -2.22
N LYS A 505 -12.47 29.02 -2.15
CA LYS A 505 -13.65 29.16 -1.28
C LYS A 505 -14.75 28.14 -1.62
N GLN A 506 -14.91 27.81 -2.90
CA GLN A 506 -15.93 26.87 -3.36
C GLN A 506 -15.61 25.40 -3.06
N VAL A 507 -14.33 25.02 -2.97
CA VAL A 507 -13.90 23.66 -2.63
C VAL A 507 -13.55 23.48 -1.14
N CYS A 508 -13.39 24.58 -0.41
CA CYS A 508 -13.19 24.61 1.04
C CYS A 508 -14.51 24.36 1.81
N VAL A 509 -14.93 23.10 1.87
CA VAL A 509 -16.14 22.68 2.60
C VAL A 509 -15.81 22.07 3.96
N ASP A 510 -16.71 22.21 4.94
CA ASP A 510 -16.58 21.66 6.29
C ASP A 510 -17.44 20.40 6.52
N TYR A 511 -18.21 20.02 5.49
CA TYR A 511 -19.14 18.89 5.46
C TYR A 511 -20.30 18.98 6.48
N SER A 512 -20.46 20.11 7.19
CA SER A 512 -21.59 20.33 8.09
C SER A 512 -22.41 21.55 7.68
N GLY A 513 -21.82 22.75 7.77
CA GLY A 513 -22.47 24.03 7.43
C GLY A 513 -22.26 24.42 5.98
N ARG A 514 -21.19 23.92 5.34
CA ARG A 514 -20.93 24.05 3.91
C ARG A 514 -20.60 22.67 3.35
N MET A 515 -21.36 22.25 2.35
CA MET A 515 -21.21 20.93 1.73
C MET A 515 -21.30 21.04 0.23
N ALA A 516 -20.47 20.27 -0.49
CA ALA A 516 -20.53 20.18 -1.94
C ALA A 516 -20.31 18.73 -2.39
N LEU A 517 -21.15 18.28 -3.32
CA LEU A 517 -21.12 16.95 -3.92
C LEU A 517 -20.98 17.10 -5.44
N ALA A 518 -20.06 16.37 -6.03
CA ALA A 518 -19.80 16.44 -7.47
C ALA A 518 -19.85 15.06 -8.12
N ALA A 519 -20.18 15.05 -9.41
CA ALA A 519 -20.12 13.87 -10.26
C ALA A 519 -18.93 14.01 -11.22
N PHE A 520 -18.12 12.97 -11.29
CA PHE A 520 -16.91 12.88 -12.10
C PHE A 520 -17.04 11.75 -13.12
N ARG A 521 -16.74 12.04 -14.37
CA ARG A 521 -16.54 11.04 -15.41
C ARG A 521 -15.04 10.70 -15.44
N HIS A 522 -14.73 9.41 -15.49
CA HIS A 522 -13.36 8.95 -15.72
C HIS A 522 -13.16 8.74 -17.23
N GLU A 523 -12.24 9.49 -17.83
CA GLU A 523 -11.82 9.34 -19.23
C GLU A 523 -10.30 9.20 -19.27
N ASP A 524 -9.78 8.10 -19.81
CA ASP A 524 -8.34 7.84 -19.96
C ASP A 524 -7.49 8.13 -18.70
N GLN A 525 -8.01 7.72 -17.53
CA GLN A 525 -7.43 7.95 -16.18
C GLN A 525 -7.52 9.38 -15.63
N ALA A 526 -8.14 10.33 -16.34
CA ALA A 526 -8.44 11.66 -15.85
C ALA A 526 -9.87 11.74 -15.26
N GLU A 527 -10.00 12.41 -14.11
CA GLU A 527 -11.30 12.77 -13.54
C GLU A 527 -11.78 14.09 -14.15
N CYS A 528 -12.90 14.06 -14.87
CA CYS A 528 -13.57 15.25 -15.38
C CYS A 528 -14.85 15.50 -14.58
N MET A 529 -14.94 16.62 -13.87
CA MET A 529 -16.18 17.03 -13.20
C MET A 529 -17.25 17.38 -14.25
N VAL A 530 -18.45 16.81 -14.10
CA VAL A 530 -19.57 17.04 -15.02
C VAL A 530 -20.80 17.67 -14.34
N ALA A 531 -20.83 17.63 -13.00
CA ALA A 531 -21.85 18.30 -12.21
C ALA A 531 -21.34 18.60 -10.80
N VAL A 532 -21.85 19.67 -10.20
CA VAL A 532 -21.62 20.01 -8.79
C VAL A 532 -22.91 20.55 -8.17
N ALA A 533 -23.28 20.05 -7.01
CA ALA A 533 -24.31 20.62 -6.15
C ALA A 533 -23.72 20.98 -4.79
N ARG A 534 -24.31 21.96 -4.11
CA ARG A 534 -23.85 22.38 -2.78
C ARG A 534 -24.95 23.04 -1.96
N TYR A 535 -24.69 23.13 -0.66
CA TYR A 535 -25.44 24.01 0.23
C TYR A 535 -24.52 24.82 1.15
N GLU A 536 -24.99 25.98 1.60
CA GLU A 536 -24.40 26.78 2.67
C GLU A 536 -25.47 27.19 3.68
N VAL A 537 -25.26 26.85 4.96
CA VAL A 537 -26.20 27.10 6.06
C VAL A 537 -26.14 28.57 6.48
N ASN A 538 -27.31 29.19 6.59
CA ASN A 538 -27.46 30.46 7.30
C ASN A 538 -27.57 30.19 8.82
N PRO A 539 -26.59 30.60 9.63
CA PRO A 539 -26.57 30.28 11.06
C PRO A 539 -27.69 30.94 11.87
N ARG A 540 -28.40 31.92 11.31
CA ARG A 540 -29.54 32.58 11.99
C ARG A 540 -30.85 31.84 11.81
N SER A 541 -31.08 31.26 10.64
CA SER A 541 -32.34 30.58 10.30
C SER A 541 -32.23 29.05 10.32
N ASN A 542 -31.02 28.51 10.38
CA ASN A 542 -30.73 27.08 10.20
C ASN A 542 -31.30 26.49 8.88
N MET A 543 -31.53 27.36 7.90
CA MET A 543 -31.90 27.00 6.52
C MET A 543 -30.62 27.07 5.67
N ALA A 544 -30.51 26.20 4.66
CA ALA A 544 -29.37 26.22 3.76
C ALA A 544 -29.73 26.67 2.34
N GLU A 545 -28.95 27.60 1.81
CA GLU A 545 -29.04 28.00 0.41
C GLU A 545 -28.44 26.90 -0.46
N THR A 546 -29.18 26.45 -1.48
CA THR A 546 -28.74 25.38 -2.37
C THR A 546 -28.43 25.87 -3.78
N ALA A 547 -27.47 25.19 -4.41
CA ALA A 547 -27.17 25.41 -5.81
C ALA A 547 -26.72 24.14 -6.50
N VAL A 548 -27.05 24.01 -7.79
CA VAL A 548 -26.61 22.90 -8.64
C VAL A 548 -26.25 23.39 -10.04
N VAL A 549 -25.19 22.82 -10.58
CA VAL A 549 -24.71 23.06 -11.94
C VAL A 549 -24.45 21.71 -12.58
N VAL A 550 -24.95 21.53 -13.81
CA VAL A 550 -24.70 20.34 -14.63
C VAL A 550 -24.24 20.82 -15.99
N HIS A 551 -23.10 20.30 -16.45
CA HIS A 551 -22.57 20.59 -17.77
C HIS A 551 -23.61 20.27 -18.85
N GLN A 552 -23.70 21.12 -19.88
CA GLN A 552 -24.75 21.09 -20.90
C GLN A 552 -24.96 19.72 -21.54
N ASP A 553 -23.88 19.00 -21.84
CA ASP A 553 -23.90 17.66 -22.46
C ASP A 553 -24.43 16.54 -21.55
N TYR A 554 -24.54 16.81 -20.25
CA TYR A 554 -24.94 15.86 -19.23
C TYR A 554 -26.29 16.22 -18.57
N ARG A 555 -26.94 17.30 -19.04
CA ARG A 555 -28.31 17.66 -18.62
C ARG A 555 -29.30 16.55 -18.99
N ARG A 556 -30.43 16.51 -18.27
CA ARG A 556 -31.54 15.55 -18.47
C ARG A 556 -31.18 14.07 -18.26
N LYS A 557 -30.04 13.77 -17.62
CA LYS A 557 -29.63 12.40 -17.22
C LYS A 557 -29.91 12.07 -15.75
N GLY A 558 -30.58 12.98 -15.03
CA GLY A 558 -30.96 12.80 -13.62
C GLY A 558 -29.92 13.30 -12.59
N LEU A 559 -28.76 13.80 -13.03
CA LEU A 559 -27.67 14.25 -12.15
C LEU A 559 -28.10 15.31 -11.12
N ALA A 560 -28.72 16.40 -11.57
CA ALA A 560 -29.09 17.51 -10.67
C ALA A 560 -30.00 17.05 -9.52
N GLY A 561 -31.09 16.36 -9.85
CA GLY A 561 -32.02 15.84 -8.85
C GLY A 561 -31.40 14.78 -7.96
N TYR A 562 -30.47 13.97 -8.48
CA TYR A 562 -29.74 13.01 -7.67
C TYR A 562 -28.85 13.70 -6.63
N LEU A 563 -28.00 14.63 -7.06
CA LEU A 563 -27.08 15.35 -6.18
C LEU A 563 -27.85 16.16 -5.11
N LEU A 564 -28.94 16.84 -5.49
CA LEU A 564 -29.77 17.58 -4.53
C LEU A 564 -30.43 16.68 -3.48
N ARG A 565 -30.91 15.47 -3.86
CA ARG A 565 -31.47 14.51 -2.89
C ARG A 565 -30.41 13.97 -1.94
N GLN A 566 -29.19 13.73 -2.41
CA GLN A 566 -28.09 13.31 -1.53
C GLN A 566 -27.71 14.42 -0.55
N LEU A 567 -27.66 15.67 -1.02
CA LEU A 567 -27.43 16.82 -0.14
C LEU A 567 -28.56 17.02 0.87
N GLU A 568 -29.81 16.83 0.47
CA GLU A 568 -30.96 16.89 1.39
C GLU A 568 -30.86 15.80 2.47
N ARG A 569 -30.54 14.56 2.09
CA ARG A 569 -30.33 13.47 3.05
C ARG A 569 -29.20 13.82 4.04
N HIS A 570 -28.07 14.28 3.53
CA HIS A 570 -26.94 14.70 4.37
C HIS A 570 -27.32 15.87 5.29
N ALA A 571 -28.05 16.86 4.77
CA ALA A 571 -28.48 18.02 5.54
C ALA A 571 -29.45 17.63 6.68
N LYS A 572 -30.35 16.68 6.44
CA LYS A 572 -31.21 16.06 7.48
C LYS A 572 -30.38 15.39 8.58
N GLU A 573 -29.34 14.65 8.20
CA GLU A 573 -28.41 14.01 9.15
C GLU A 573 -27.61 15.05 9.97
N GLN A 574 -27.36 16.24 9.42
CA GLN A 574 -26.71 17.37 10.12
C GLN A 574 -27.68 18.24 10.95
N GLY A 575 -28.99 17.96 10.94
CA GLY A 575 -29.99 18.73 11.69
C GLY A 575 -30.32 20.11 11.09
N ILE A 576 -30.14 20.28 9.79
CA ILE A 576 -30.53 21.49 9.04
C ILE A 576 -32.06 21.47 8.84
N GLU A 577 -32.73 22.63 8.99
CA GLU A 577 -34.21 22.71 9.00
C GLU A 577 -34.86 22.58 7.62
N GLY A 578 -34.13 22.93 6.56
CA GLY A 578 -34.65 22.97 5.21
C GLY A 578 -33.73 23.67 4.23
N PHE A 579 -34.19 23.76 2.99
CA PHE A 579 -33.47 24.41 1.90
C PHE A 579 -34.22 25.61 1.35
N CYS A 580 -33.44 26.60 0.91
CA CYS A 580 -33.90 27.70 0.09
C CYS A 580 -33.05 27.84 -1.17
N ALA A 581 -33.61 28.46 -2.20
CA ALA A 581 -32.89 28.81 -3.42
C ALA A 581 -33.55 29.98 -4.15
N GLU A 582 -32.75 30.79 -4.82
CA GLU A 582 -33.19 31.77 -5.82
C GLU A 582 -33.06 31.20 -7.22
N ILE A 583 -34.09 31.37 -8.05
CA ILE A 583 -34.15 30.79 -9.39
C ILE A 583 -34.55 31.87 -10.39
N LEU A 584 -33.73 32.08 -11.42
CA LEU A 584 -34.07 32.99 -12.53
C LEU A 584 -35.33 32.51 -13.28
N PRO A 585 -36.24 33.42 -13.70
CA PRO A 585 -37.43 33.08 -14.48
C PRO A 585 -37.14 32.26 -15.75
N GLU A 586 -35.99 32.48 -16.37
CA GLU A 586 -35.52 31.80 -17.58
C GLU A 586 -35.12 30.33 -17.31
N ASN A 587 -34.82 29.97 -16.06
CA ASN A 587 -34.41 28.61 -15.69
C ASN A 587 -35.62 27.67 -15.52
N ALA A 588 -36.32 27.43 -16.63
CA ALA A 588 -37.52 26.59 -16.68
C ALA A 588 -37.27 25.15 -16.19
N ALA A 589 -36.03 24.66 -16.26
CA ALA A 589 -35.66 23.34 -15.76
C ALA A 589 -35.76 23.25 -14.23
N MET A 590 -35.18 24.23 -13.50
CA MET A 590 -35.25 24.26 -12.03
C MET A 590 -36.66 24.60 -11.52
N LEU A 591 -37.38 25.49 -12.20
CA LEU A 591 -38.78 25.76 -11.87
C LEU A 591 -39.65 24.50 -12.01
N ARG A 592 -39.46 23.71 -13.08
CA ARG A 592 -40.14 22.42 -13.25
C ARG A 592 -39.75 21.40 -12.20
N TYR A 593 -38.46 21.35 -11.82
CA TYR A 593 -37.97 20.46 -10.76
C TYR A 593 -38.72 20.71 -9.44
N HIS A 594 -38.76 21.97 -8.98
CA HIS A 594 -39.44 22.31 -7.73
C HIS A 594 -40.96 22.17 -7.80
N ARG A 595 -41.61 22.53 -8.92
CA ARG A 595 -43.05 22.28 -9.11
C ARG A 595 -43.38 20.79 -9.07
N GLY A 596 -42.54 19.95 -9.67
CA GLY A 596 -42.70 18.49 -9.65
C GLY A 596 -42.60 17.87 -8.26
N LEU A 597 -41.89 18.53 -7.33
CA LEU A 597 -41.83 18.18 -5.91
C LEU A 597 -42.96 18.80 -5.08
N GLY A 598 -43.83 19.62 -5.69
CA GLY A 598 -44.93 20.31 -5.00
C GLY A 598 -44.49 21.52 -4.18
N HIS A 599 -43.29 22.06 -4.39
CA HIS A 599 -42.82 23.22 -3.65
C HIS A 599 -43.48 24.51 -4.14
N THR A 600 -43.76 25.42 -3.20
CA THR A 600 -44.29 26.74 -3.51
C THR A 600 -43.18 27.64 -4.04
N LEU A 601 -43.39 28.25 -5.22
CA LEU A 601 -42.49 29.23 -5.82
C LEU A 601 -43.09 30.63 -5.67
N VAL A 602 -42.39 31.52 -4.99
CA VAL A 602 -42.82 32.91 -4.78
C VAL A 602 -41.96 33.82 -5.64
N HIS A 603 -42.58 34.62 -6.51
CA HIS A 603 -41.84 35.60 -7.30
C HIS A 603 -41.43 36.77 -6.41
N SER A 604 -40.13 37.08 -6.38
CA SER A 604 -39.55 38.24 -5.72
C SER A 604 -39.39 39.38 -6.72
N PRO A 605 -40.20 40.46 -6.64
CA PRO A 605 -40.09 41.59 -7.56
C PRO A 605 -38.79 42.38 -7.40
N GLU A 606 -38.15 42.33 -6.22
CA GLU A 606 -36.94 43.09 -5.91
C GLU A 606 -35.69 42.50 -6.58
N THR A 607 -35.63 41.17 -6.69
CA THR A 607 -34.50 40.44 -7.27
C THR A 607 -34.81 39.89 -8.66
N GLU A 608 -36.05 40.04 -9.14
CA GLU A 608 -36.56 39.46 -10.39
C GLU A 608 -36.32 37.94 -10.47
N THR A 609 -36.44 37.24 -9.34
CA THR A 609 -36.23 35.79 -9.21
C THR A 609 -37.45 35.10 -8.59
N TYR A 610 -37.53 33.78 -8.74
CA TYR A 610 -38.42 32.95 -7.94
C TYR A 610 -37.67 32.41 -6.73
N HIS A 611 -38.17 32.76 -5.55
CA HIS A 611 -37.74 32.19 -4.29
C HIS A 611 -38.48 30.88 -4.04
N VAL A 612 -37.74 29.83 -3.65
CA VAL A 612 -38.30 28.59 -3.11
C VAL A 612 -37.73 28.36 -1.72
N GLU A 613 -38.60 28.02 -0.78
CA GLU A 613 -38.25 27.58 0.57
C GLU A 613 -39.07 26.35 0.91
N TYR A 614 -38.42 25.33 1.48
CA TYR A 614 -39.10 24.16 2.01
C TYR A 614 -38.34 23.55 3.18
N ARG A 615 -39.09 22.98 4.13
CA ARG A 615 -38.59 22.31 5.33
C ARG A 615 -38.71 20.79 5.19
N PHE A 616 -37.86 20.09 5.92
CA PHE A 616 -37.57 18.66 5.77
C PHE A 616 -38.51 17.68 6.46
#